data_AF-A0A9P6HX82-F1
#
_entry.id   AF-A0A9P6HX82-F1
#
_cell.length_a   1.000
_cell.length_b   1.000
_cell.length_c   1.000
_cell.angle_alpha   90.00
_cell.angle_beta   90.00
_cell.angle_gamma   90.00
#
_symmetry.space_group_name_H-M   'P 1'
#
loop_
_entity.id
_entity.type
_entity.pdbx_description
1 polymer ?
#
loop_
_entity_poly.entity_id
_entity_poly.type
_entity_poly.pdbx_seq_one_letter_code
_entity_poly.pdbx_strand_id
1 'polypeptide(L)'
;MDDYMFREHVGMCRQVTEATHYVEILNYSDPFYDSCEEHPLTMDEFDNFLYRRGAFEPPKLKEGVTLLSGIRLVLQKNAKHKDTFTPHTISFTADAYESMVRAMRLPFRAIEGTSVVGPFFWSAYDQDDEDPTLQIIFRKSDVRKKGKTRGWEIMLSHRFSTGITSGYVKGTPSSNMVDAIRHLTFCAKQVGHPMLLPVIILSHDLSSVNDQKQRDARDWLRRLEHAVSMRNEIEDEEGYVSRDGYLEVDAISRDLVECHSQVLWKRPQAYIEVVKELESAMALFKHKVPVERFTVELHKLHRSMNARLDFYKIKLRGIENYQATTLERLHIQRSALYNLLSQRESKIQFQMAGEQRRLAHASKRDSTAMKTISLLGAVFLPGTFLASVFSMTFFDFAKDADPVISKSLWVYFAITVPLTIIIVVGWLWFDKRREGQFAVEDADLEKNIEHMEADIMAMMRKRTMSKANTWTSVTTPIKP
;
A
#
# COMPACT_ATOMS: atom_id res chain seq x y z
N MET A 1 -38.65 -12.28 9.27
CA MET A 1 -37.41 -11.56 9.62
C MET A 1 -36.74 -11.03 8.37
N ASP A 2 -36.33 -11.91 7.44
CA ASP A 2 -35.64 -11.51 6.19
C ASP A 2 -36.41 -10.48 5.35
N ASP A 3 -37.74 -10.62 5.23
CA ASP A 3 -38.58 -9.66 4.50
C ASP A 3 -38.59 -8.25 5.12
N TYR A 4 -38.63 -8.18 6.46
CA TYR A 4 -38.59 -6.93 7.20
C TYR A 4 -37.22 -6.26 7.03
N MET A 5 -36.13 -7.03 7.23
CA MET A 5 -34.76 -6.55 7.06
C MET A 5 -34.53 -6.01 5.65
N PHE A 6 -35.04 -6.72 4.64
CA PHE A 6 -34.96 -6.30 3.25
C PHE A 6 -35.65 -4.94 3.02
N ARG A 7 -36.90 -4.79 3.46
CA ARG A 7 -37.64 -3.53 3.31
C ARG A 7 -36.98 -2.38 4.05
N GLU A 8 -36.46 -2.62 5.25
CA GLU A 8 -35.74 -1.62 6.02
C GLU A 8 -34.49 -1.12 5.27
N HIS A 9 -33.66 -2.05 4.77
CA HIS A 9 -32.47 -1.69 4.01
C HIS A 9 -32.81 -0.95 2.72
N VAL A 10 -33.84 -1.39 1.98
CA VAL A 10 -34.29 -0.71 0.75
C VAL A 10 -34.78 0.70 1.07
N GLY A 11 -35.53 0.90 2.16
CA GLY A 11 -36.01 2.21 2.59
C GLY A 11 -34.89 3.18 2.99
N MET A 12 -33.76 2.66 3.48
CA MET A 12 -32.56 3.47 3.78
C MET A 12 -31.74 3.83 2.54
N CYS A 13 -31.98 3.16 1.40
CA CYS A 13 -31.15 3.32 0.22
C CYS A 13 -31.45 4.60 -0.55
N ARG A 14 -30.40 5.34 -0.89
CA ARG A 14 -30.46 6.38 -1.92
C ARG A 14 -30.59 5.73 -3.30
N GLN A 15 -31.46 6.29 -4.11
CA GLN A 15 -31.74 5.82 -5.46
C GLN A 15 -30.84 6.56 -6.46
N VAL A 16 -30.25 5.81 -7.39
CA VAL A 16 -29.47 6.35 -8.51
C VAL A 16 -29.94 5.72 -9.81
N THR A 17 -29.74 6.42 -10.93
CA THR A 17 -30.14 5.89 -12.25
C THR A 17 -28.92 5.35 -12.97
N GLU A 18 -29.03 4.13 -13.48
CA GLU A 18 -28.02 3.48 -14.33
C GLU A 18 -28.70 2.90 -15.57
N ALA A 19 -27.98 2.85 -16.69
CA ALA A 19 -28.49 2.24 -17.92
C ALA A 19 -28.71 0.74 -17.72
N THR A 20 -29.94 0.29 -17.95
CA THR A 20 -30.36 -1.09 -17.72
C THR A 20 -30.65 -1.79 -19.05
N HIS A 21 -30.23 -3.04 -19.15
CA HIS A 21 -30.45 -3.94 -20.28
C HIS A 21 -31.04 -5.25 -19.74
N TYR A 22 -31.55 -6.10 -20.61
CA TYR A 22 -31.83 -7.48 -20.28
C TYR A 22 -31.00 -8.43 -21.13
N VAL A 23 -30.77 -9.63 -20.60
CA VAL A 23 -30.39 -10.80 -21.39
C VAL A 23 -31.38 -11.91 -21.09
N GLU A 24 -31.90 -12.52 -22.15
CA GLU A 24 -32.76 -13.69 -22.06
C GLU A 24 -32.23 -14.77 -23.01
N ILE A 25 -31.92 -15.94 -22.45
CA ILE A 25 -31.50 -17.11 -23.22
C ILE A 25 -32.40 -18.26 -22.80
N LEU A 26 -33.14 -18.82 -23.74
CA LEU A 26 -34.05 -19.95 -23.50
C LEU A 26 -33.69 -21.08 -24.47
N ASN A 27 -33.52 -22.28 -23.94
CA ASN A 27 -33.26 -23.49 -24.71
C ASN A 27 -34.43 -24.45 -24.59
N TYR A 28 -34.91 -24.94 -25.74
CA TYR A 28 -36.06 -25.83 -25.84
C TYR A 28 -35.66 -27.21 -26.36
N SER A 29 -36.57 -28.17 -26.26
CA SER A 29 -36.35 -29.51 -26.82
C SER A 29 -36.29 -29.50 -28.35
N ASP A 30 -36.91 -28.51 -28.99
CA ASP A 30 -36.78 -28.21 -30.40
C ASP A 30 -35.94 -26.92 -30.56
N PRO A 31 -34.71 -27.01 -31.12
CA PRO A 31 -33.81 -25.86 -31.28
C PRO A 31 -34.37 -24.72 -32.13
N PHE A 32 -35.44 -24.95 -32.88
CA PHE A 32 -36.13 -23.87 -33.60
C PHE A 32 -36.67 -22.78 -32.67
N TYR A 33 -37.00 -23.14 -31.43
CA TYR A 33 -37.50 -22.20 -30.42
C TYR A 33 -36.40 -21.62 -29.52
N ASP A 34 -35.13 -22.03 -29.71
CA ASP A 34 -34.02 -21.46 -28.95
C ASP A 34 -33.91 -19.96 -29.21
N SER A 35 -33.72 -19.19 -28.14
CA SER A 35 -33.59 -17.72 -28.21
C SER A 35 -32.40 -17.24 -27.38
N CYS A 36 -31.76 -16.17 -27.84
CA CYS A 36 -30.67 -15.49 -27.17
C CYS A 36 -30.76 -14.00 -27.49
N GLU A 37 -31.40 -13.24 -26.60
CA GLU A 37 -31.69 -11.82 -26.78
C GLU A 37 -30.90 -10.96 -25.79
N GLU A 38 -30.40 -9.81 -26.26
CA GLU A 38 -29.80 -8.76 -25.43
C GLU A 38 -30.25 -7.39 -25.94
N HIS A 39 -31.09 -6.70 -25.18
CA HIS A 39 -31.60 -5.38 -25.55
C HIS A 39 -31.65 -4.42 -24.36
N PRO A 40 -31.66 -3.09 -24.59
CA PRO A 40 -31.96 -2.11 -23.54
C PRO A 40 -33.30 -2.42 -22.86
N LEU A 41 -33.36 -2.27 -21.54
CA LEU A 41 -34.57 -2.47 -20.75
C LEU A 41 -34.99 -1.13 -20.17
N THR A 42 -36.03 -0.54 -20.74
CA THR A 42 -36.61 0.72 -20.28
C THR A 42 -37.54 0.47 -19.08
N MET A 43 -37.78 1.49 -18.26
CA MET A 43 -38.56 1.33 -17.02
C MET A 43 -40.04 1.03 -17.26
N ASP A 44 -40.58 1.40 -18.42
CA ASP A 44 -41.94 1.07 -18.87
C ASP A 44 -42.11 -0.42 -19.21
N GLU A 45 -41.07 -1.07 -19.73
CA GLU A 45 -41.05 -2.52 -20.02
C GLU A 45 -40.49 -3.36 -18.87
N PHE A 46 -40.06 -2.73 -17.78
CA PHE A 46 -39.39 -3.41 -16.67
C PHE A 46 -40.28 -4.46 -16.03
N ASP A 47 -41.50 -4.10 -15.65
CA ASP A 47 -42.46 -5.05 -15.05
C ASP A 47 -42.89 -6.13 -16.05
N ASN A 48 -43.02 -5.80 -17.34
CA ASN A 48 -43.32 -6.78 -18.38
C ASN A 48 -42.21 -7.84 -18.46
N PHE A 49 -40.95 -7.43 -18.40
CA PHE A 49 -39.81 -8.34 -18.36
C PHE A 49 -39.82 -9.20 -17.08
N LEU A 50 -40.00 -8.59 -15.90
CA LEU A 50 -40.01 -9.30 -14.62
C LEU A 50 -41.08 -10.41 -14.59
N TYR A 51 -42.31 -10.08 -15.00
CA TYR A 51 -43.47 -10.97 -14.92
C TYR A 51 -43.76 -11.77 -16.20
N ARG A 52 -42.90 -11.68 -17.24
CA ARG A 52 -43.08 -12.37 -18.54
C ARG A 52 -44.40 -12.03 -19.22
N ARG A 53 -44.67 -10.74 -19.41
CA ARG A 53 -45.88 -10.22 -20.04
C ARG A 53 -45.55 -9.51 -21.35
N GLY A 54 -46.54 -9.38 -22.24
CA GLY A 54 -46.37 -8.63 -23.49
C GLY A 54 -45.27 -9.23 -24.36
N ALA A 55 -44.24 -8.44 -24.67
CA ALA A 55 -43.12 -8.87 -25.50
C ALA A 55 -42.28 -10.02 -24.90
N PHE A 56 -42.40 -10.28 -23.60
CA PHE A 56 -41.62 -11.29 -22.87
C PHE A 56 -42.42 -12.54 -22.51
N GLU A 57 -43.62 -12.68 -23.07
CA GLU A 57 -44.44 -13.87 -22.88
C GLU A 57 -43.75 -15.11 -23.48
N PRO A 58 -43.86 -16.28 -22.82
CA PRO A 58 -43.36 -17.52 -23.40
C PRO A 58 -43.98 -17.75 -24.80
N PRO A 59 -43.18 -18.16 -25.79
CA PRO A 59 -43.71 -18.45 -27.12
C PRO A 59 -44.73 -19.59 -27.07
N LYS A 60 -45.72 -19.55 -27.97
CA LYS A 60 -46.68 -20.65 -28.13
C LYS A 60 -45.95 -21.87 -28.70
N LEU A 61 -45.77 -22.90 -27.87
CA LEU A 61 -45.06 -24.12 -28.23
C LEU A 61 -45.98 -25.11 -28.95
N LYS A 62 -45.41 -25.85 -29.91
CA LYS A 62 -46.07 -27.04 -30.49
C LYS A 62 -46.16 -28.16 -29.46
N GLU A 63 -47.11 -29.07 -29.65
CA GLU A 63 -47.28 -30.24 -28.80
C GLU A 63 -46.00 -31.08 -28.73
N GLY A 64 -45.56 -31.41 -27.51
CA GLY A 64 -44.30 -32.12 -27.25
C GLY A 64 -43.05 -31.26 -27.12
N VAL A 65 -43.10 -29.96 -27.46
CA VAL A 65 -41.97 -29.04 -27.24
C VAL A 65 -41.99 -28.52 -25.80
N THR A 66 -40.88 -28.66 -25.10
CA THR A 66 -40.74 -28.25 -23.69
C THR A 66 -39.52 -27.37 -23.47
N LEU A 67 -39.59 -26.50 -22.46
CA LEU A 67 -38.45 -25.68 -22.04
C LEU A 67 -37.46 -26.54 -21.24
N LEU A 68 -36.23 -26.64 -21.74
CA LEU A 68 -35.18 -27.42 -21.10
C LEU A 68 -34.45 -26.60 -20.04
N SER A 69 -34.07 -25.37 -20.40
CA SER A 69 -33.32 -24.48 -19.52
C SER A 69 -33.40 -23.03 -19.98
N GLY A 70 -33.03 -22.11 -19.09
CA GLY A 70 -32.85 -20.72 -19.50
C GLY A 70 -32.13 -19.87 -18.47
N ILE A 71 -31.75 -18.67 -18.89
CA ILE A 71 -31.25 -17.62 -18.00
C ILE A 71 -31.89 -16.30 -18.38
N ARG A 72 -32.37 -15.56 -17.38
CA ARG A 72 -33.03 -14.25 -17.54
C ARG A 72 -32.38 -13.27 -16.59
N LEU A 73 -31.74 -12.24 -17.11
CA LEU A 73 -30.94 -11.32 -16.32
C LEU A 73 -31.35 -9.86 -16.55
N VAL A 74 -31.54 -9.12 -15.46
CA VAL A 74 -31.51 -7.66 -15.47
C VAL A 74 -30.05 -7.23 -15.37
N LEU A 75 -29.57 -6.43 -16.33
CA LEU A 75 -28.16 -6.12 -16.52
C LEU A 75 -27.85 -4.63 -16.41
N GLN A 76 -26.84 -4.30 -15.61
CA GLN A 76 -26.19 -2.99 -15.57
C GLN A 76 -24.68 -3.18 -15.76
N LYS A 77 -24.27 -3.53 -16.97
CA LYS A 77 -22.89 -3.92 -17.32
C LYS A 77 -21.84 -2.78 -17.22
N ASN A 78 -22.29 -1.53 -17.21
CA ASN A 78 -21.44 -0.33 -17.23
C ASN A 78 -21.97 0.76 -16.27
N ALA A 79 -22.17 0.41 -15.00
CA ALA A 79 -22.61 1.35 -13.97
C ALA A 79 -21.57 2.48 -13.76
N LYS A 80 -21.97 3.73 -14.01
CA LYS A 80 -21.07 4.91 -14.03
C LYS A 80 -21.17 5.77 -12.78
N HIS A 81 -22.23 5.63 -11.98
CA HIS A 81 -22.44 6.45 -10.81
C HIS A 81 -21.30 6.25 -9.80
N LYS A 82 -20.77 7.35 -9.26
CA LYS A 82 -19.57 7.34 -8.40
C LYS A 82 -19.74 6.52 -7.11
N ASP A 83 -20.99 6.39 -6.68
CA ASP A 83 -21.40 5.75 -5.43
C ASP A 83 -22.16 4.43 -5.68
N THR A 84 -22.05 3.85 -6.88
CA THR A 84 -22.89 2.71 -7.28
C THR A 84 -22.74 1.46 -6.40
N PHE A 85 -21.60 1.30 -5.72
CA PHE A 85 -21.34 0.22 -4.74
C PHE A 85 -21.08 0.75 -3.30
N THR A 86 -21.55 1.95 -2.97
CA THR A 86 -21.49 2.43 -1.57
C THR A 86 -22.64 1.84 -0.75
N PRO A 87 -22.50 1.76 0.58
CA PRO A 87 -23.61 1.37 1.44
C PRO A 87 -24.87 2.19 1.15
N HIS A 88 -26.03 1.55 1.27
CA HIS A 88 -27.33 2.21 1.10
C HIS A 88 -27.49 2.92 -0.25
N THR A 89 -27.05 2.31 -1.36
CA THR A 89 -27.25 2.86 -2.70
C THR A 89 -27.74 1.78 -3.66
N ILE A 90 -28.91 2.00 -4.26
CA ILE A 90 -29.50 1.12 -5.28
C ILE A 90 -29.69 1.87 -6.59
N SER A 91 -29.56 1.16 -7.71
CA SER A 91 -29.62 1.72 -9.07
C SER A 91 -31.01 1.64 -9.72
N PHE A 92 -32.04 1.66 -8.87
CA PHE A 92 -33.46 1.61 -9.20
C PHE A 92 -34.25 2.46 -8.19
N THR A 93 -35.55 2.68 -8.45
CA THR A 93 -36.46 3.11 -7.39
C THR A 93 -36.63 1.99 -6.37
N ALA A 94 -37.01 2.33 -5.13
CA ALA A 94 -37.26 1.35 -4.08
C ALA A 94 -38.29 0.29 -4.54
N ASP A 95 -39.40 0.75 -5.14
CA ASP A 95 -40.47 -0.12 -5.65
C ASP A 95 -39.98 -1.03 -6.78
N ALA A 96 -39.23 -0.49 -7.76
CA ALA A 96 -38.72 -1.30 -8.87
C ALA A 96 -37.69 -2.34 -8.37
N TYR A 97 -36.84 -1.98 -7.41
CA TYR A 97 -35.89 -2.91 -6.81
C TYR A 97 -36.62 -4.02 -6.04
N GLU A 98 -37.64 -3.68 -5.23
CA GLU A 98 -38.48 -4.65 -4.53
C GLU A 98 -39.22 -5.57 -5.50
N SER A 99 -39.86 -5.01 -6.54
CA SER A 99 -40.51 -5.78 -7.60
C SER A 99 -39.55 -6.76 -8.28
N MET A 100 -38.35 -6.31 -8.64
CA MET A 100 -37.32 -7.17 -9.25
C MET A 100 -36.92 -8.33 -8.34
N VAL A 101 -36.58 -8.02 -7.09
CA VAL A 101 -36.12 -9.02 -6.11
C VAL A 101 -37.21 -10.07 -5.86
N ARG A 102 -38.48 -9.65 -5.73
CA ARG A 102 -39.60 -10.56 -5.49
C ARG A 102 -39.97 -11.37 -6.74
N ALA A 103 -40.17 -10.72 -7.89
CA ALA A 103 -40.60 -11.38 -9.11
C ALA A 103 -39.58 -12.41 -9.62
N MET A 104 -38.29 -12.10 -9.50
CA MET A 104 -37.21 -13.01 -9.89
C MET A 104 -36.73 -13.93 -8.75
N ARG A 105 -37.40 -13.93 -7.59
CA ARG A 105 -37.06 -14.73 -6.39
C ARG A 105 -35.59 -14.59 -5.95
N LEU A 106 -35.04 -13.38 -6.06
CA LEU A 106 -33.65 -13.09 -5.69
C LEU A 106 -33.48 -13.08 -4.17
N PRO A 107 -32.28 -13.39 -3.65
CA PRO A 107 -32.01 -13.38 -2.21
C PRO A 107 -32.20 -12.00 -1.59
N PHE A 108 -33.13 -11.89 -0.63
CA PHE A 108 -33.41 -10.67 0.15
C PHE A 108 -32.17 -10.11 0.85
N ARG A 109 -31.32 -11.01 1.37
CA ARG A 109 -30.07 -10.68 2.08
C ARG A 109 -29.03 -10.00 1.20
N ALA A 110 -29.21 -10.00 -0.12
CA ALA A 110 -28.22 -9.42 -1.02
C ALA A 110 -28.00 -7.92 -0.77
N ILE A 111 -29.05 -7.18 -0.37
CA ILE A 111 -28.98 -5.74 -0.11
C ILE A 111 -28.01 -5.39 1.03
N GLU A 112 -27.94 -6.24 2.06
CA GLU A 112 -27.10 -6.05 3.26
C GLU A 112 -25.60 -6.07 2.92
N GLY A 113 -25.22 -6.79 1.87
CA GLY A 113 -23.81 -6.93 1.48
C GLY A 113 -23.39 -6.08 0.29
N THR A 114 -24.21 -5.15 -0.20
CA THR A 114 -23.93 -4.34 -1.41
C THR A 114 -22.59 -3.60 -1.35
N SER A 115 -22.11 -3.26 -0.16
CA SER A 115 -20.85 -2.59 0.09
C SER A 115 -19.73 -3.47 0.64
N VAL A 116 -19.90 -4.81 0.67
CA VAL A 116 -18.86 -5.73 1.14
C VAL A 116 -17.61 -5.59 0.29
N VAL A 117 -16.48 -5.34 0.96
CA VAL A 117 -15.18 -5.15 0.30
C VAL A 117 -14.48 -6.50 0.13
N GLY A 118 -13.87 -6.68 -1.04
CA GLY A 118 -13.22 -7.95 -1.40
C GLY A 118 -14.19 -8.93 -2.09
N PRO A 119 -13.69 -10.10 -2.52
CA PRO A 119 -14.53 -11.09 -3.17
C PRO A 119 -15.40 -11.81 -2.13
N PHE A 120 -16.69 -11.95 -2.43
CA PHE A 120 -17.70 -12.54 -1.55
C PHE A 120 -18.58 -13.47 -2.37
N PHE A 121 -18.71 -14.71 -1.94
CA PHE A 121 -19.62 -15.68 -2.53
C PHE A 121 -20.51 -16.28 -1.43
N TRP A 122 -21.80 -16.42 -1.72
CA TRP A 122 -22.76 -17.07 -0.84
C TRP A 122 -23.80 -17.83 -1.68
N SER A 123 -24.26 -18.97 -1.17
CA SER A 123 -25.37 -19.71 -1.75
C SER A 123 -26.19 -20.45 -0.70
N ALA A 124 -27.50 -20.52 -0.88
CA ALA A 124 -28.39 -21.37 -0.10
C ALA A 124 -29.68 -21.68 -0.88
N TYR A 125 -30.48 -22.61 -0.38
CA TYR A 125 -31.87 -22.70 -0.81
C TYR A 125 -32.69 -21.56 -0.20
N ASP A 126 -33.73 -21.13 -0.90
CA ASP A 126 -34.75 -20.27 -0.31
C ASP A 126 -35.64 -21.03 0.70
N GLN A 127 -36.62 -20.32 1.25
CA GLN A 127 -37.51 -20.80 2.32
C GLN A 127 -38.79 -21.46 1.78
N ASP A 128 -38.90 -21.63 0.46
CA ASP A 128 -40.07 -22.24 -0.17
C ASP A 128 -39.84 -23.74 -0.32
N ASP A 129 -40.58 -24.52 0.47
CA ASP A 129 -40.46 -25.98 0.46
C ASP A 129 -41.12 -26.62 -0.78
N GLU A 130 -42.07 -25.94 -1.44
CA GLU A 130 -42.82 -26.48 -2.58
C GLU A 130 -42.05 -26.34 -3.90
N ASP A 131 -41.51 -25.16 -4.18
CA ASP A 131 -40.68 -24.87 -5.35
C ASP A 131 -39.37 -24.18 -4.93
N PRO A 132 -38.46 -24.94 -4.28
CA PRO A 132 -37.23 -24.36 -3.76
C PRO A 132 -36.36 -23.82 -4.89
N THR A 133 -35.68 -22.71 -4.62
CA THR A 133 -34.71 -22.11 -5.54
C THR A 133 -33.31 -22.11 -4.93
N LEU A 134 -32.29 -22.34 -5.74
CA LEU A 134 -30.90 -22.12 -5.34
C LEU A 134 -30.57 -20.64 -5.55
N GLN A 135 -30.44 -19.91 -4.44
CA GLN A 135 -30.05 -18.52 -4.42
C GLN A 135 -28.53 -18.40 -4.35
N ILE A 136 -27.97 -17.48 -5.15
CA ILE A 136 -26.53 -17.25 -5.24
C ILE A 136 -26.28 -15.73 -5.18
N ILE A 137 -25.30 -15.33 -4.39
CA ILE A 137 -24.74 -13.98 -4.40
C ILE A 137 -23.26 -14.12 -4.67
N PHE A 138 -22.76 -13.45 -5.70
CA PHE A 138 -21.33 -13.37 -5.96
C PHE A 138 -20.97 -11.93 -6.31
N ARG A 139 -20.02 -11.35 -5.58
CA ARG A 139 -19.66 -9.95 -5.79
C ARG A 139 -18.22 -9.67 -5.40
N LYS A 140 -17.76 -8.52 -5.87
CA LYS A 140 -16.52 -7.91 -5.46
C LYS A 140 -16.64 -6.41 -5.57
N SER A 141 -16.41 -5.70 -4.47
CA SER A 141 -16.32 -4.25 -4.44
C SER A 141 -14.99 -3.78 -3.84
N ASP A 142 -14.48 -2.66 -4.35
CA ASP A 142 -13.30 -1.94 -3.87
C ASP A 142 -13.70 -0.53 -3.42
N VAL A 143 -13.07 -0.05 -2.34
CA VAL A 143 -13.49 1.14 -1.57
C VAL A 143 -13.66 2.40 -2.41
N ARG A 144 -12.67 2.79 -3.23
CA ARG A 144 -12.73 3.86 -4.26
C ARG A 144 -11.38 3.93 -4.98
N LYS A 145 -11.40 4.21 -6.29
CA LYS A 145 -10.21 4.61 -7.06
C LYS A 145 -10.55 5.85 -7.87
N LYS A 146 -9.76 6.93 -7.72
CA LYS A 146 -10.03 8.24 -8.36
C LYS A 146 -11.46 8.74 -8.06
N GLY A 147 -11.92 8.59 -6.82
CA GLY A 147 -13.25 9.04 -6.36
C GLY A 147 -14.45 8.18 -6.77
N LYS A 148 -14.28 7.14 -7.59
CA LYS A 148 -15.36 6.22 -8.01
C LYS A 148 -15.23 4.85 -7.35
N THR A 149 -16.34 4.26 -6.93
CA THR A 149 -16.39 2.84 -6.54
C THR A 149 -16.03 1.94 -7.72
N ARG A 150 -15.38 0.81 -7.47
CA ARG A 150 -15.09 -0.21 -8.47
C ARG A 150 -15.64 -1.54 -7.99
N GLY A 151 -16.23 -2.30 -8.88
CA GLY A 151 -16.78 -3.59 -8.49
C GLY A 151 -17.73 -4.16 -9.52
N TRP A 152 -18.26 -5.31 -9.15
CA TRP A 152 -19.33 -6.02 -9.81
C TRP A 152 -20.08 -6.88 -8.79
N GLU A 153 -21.35 -7.16 -9.06
CA GLU A 153 -22.18 -8.08 -8.30
C GLU A 153 -23.12 -8.85 -9.21
N ILE A 154 -23.44 -10.07 -8.80
CA ILE A 154 -24.52 -10.87 -9.34
C ILE A 154 -25.37 -11.41 -8.19
N MET A 155 -26.69 -11.39 -8.41
CA MET A 155 -27.69 -12.00 -7.55
C MET A 155 -28.48 -12.95 -8.44
N LEU A 156 -28.41 -14.25 -8.20
CA LEU A 156 -29.08 -15.26 -9.02
C LEU A 156 -30.05 -16.08 -8.15
N SER A 157 -31.09 -16.58 -8.81
CA SER A 157 -32.05 -17.53 -8.26
C SER A 157 -32.35 -18.57 -9.32
N HIS A 158 -32.00 -19.82 -9.04
CA HIS A 158 -32.21 -20.94 -9.94
C HIS A 158 -33.38 -21.78 -9.50
N ARG A 159 -34.40 -21.88 -10.36
CA ARG A 159 -35.59 -22.66 -10.09
C ARG A 159 -35.46 -24.06 -10.68
N PHE A 160 -35.39 -25.07 -9.82
CA PHE A 160 -35.20 -26.47 -10.23
C PHE A 160 -36.36 -27.02 -11.06
N SER A 161 -37.60 -26.60 -10.79
CA SER A 161 -38.79 -27.06 -11.51
C SER A 161 -38.79 -26.66 -12.99
N THR A 162 -38.25 -25.47 -13.32
CA THR A 162 -38.24 -24.92 -14.69
C THR A 162 -36.88 -25.00 -15.39
N GLY A 163 -35.79 -25.13 -14.62
CA GLY A 163 -34.42 -25.03 -15.15
C GLY A 163 -34.02 -23.59 -15.55
N ILE A 164 -34.79 -22.58 -15.11
CA ILE A 164 -34.51 -21.17 -15.38
C ILE A 164 -33.71 -20.57 -14.22
N THR A 165 -32.61 -19.91 -14.56
CA THR A 165 -31.87 -19.02 -13.64
C THR A 165 -32.30 -17.57 -13.88
N SER A 166 -32.94 -16.95 -12.90
CA SER A 166 -33.27 -15.52 -12.93
C SER A 166 -32.23 -14.73 -12.15
N GLY A 167 -31.94 -13.49 -12.54
CA GLY A 167 -30.88 -12.74 -11.86
C GLY A 167 -30.79 -11.26 -12.14
N TYR A 168 -30.03 -10.58 -11.29
CA TYR A 168 -29.59 -9.20 -11.46
C TYR A 168 -28.06 -9.17 -11.49
N VAL A 169 -27.50 -8.42 -12.43
CA VAL A 169 -26.06 -8.30 -12.64
C VAL A 169 -25.71 -6.83 -12.78
N LYS A 170 -24.69 -6.40 -12.05
CA LYS A 170 -24.20 -5.01 -12.09
C LYS A 170 -22.69 -5.02 -12.11
N GLY A 171 -22.10 -4.21 -12.98
CA GLY A 171 -20.65 -4.10 -13.14
C GLY A 171 -20.24 -2.67 -13.45
N THR A 172 -19.15 -2.21 -12.85
CA THR A 172 -18.51 -0.96 -13.28
C THR A 172 -17.73 -1.15 -14.59
N PRO A 173 -17.44 -0.08 -15.35
CA PRO A 173 -16.57 -0.14 -16.54
C PRO A 173 -15.16 -0.71 -16.29
N SER A 174 -14.76 -0.79 -15.02
CA SER A 174 -13.46 -1.34 -14.61
C SER A 174 -13.49 -2.84 -14.29
N SER A 175 -14.66 -3.46 -14.39
CA SER A 175 -14.90 -4.90 -14.24
C SER A 175 -14.95 -5.57 -15.61
N ASN A 176 -14.79 -6.91 -15.64
CA ASN A 176 -14.88 -7.70 -16.87
C ASN A 176 -16.33 -8.11 -17.20
N MET A 177 -17.34 -7.38 -16.70
CA MET A 177 -18.74 -7.83 -16.79
C MET A 177 -19.25 -7.87 -18.24
N VAL A 178 -18.85 -6.91 -19.07
CA VAL A 178 -19.22 -6.90 -20.50
C VAL A 178 -18.71 -8.15 -21.21
N ASP A 179 -17.46 -8.53 -20.96
CA ASP A 179 -16.85 -9.73 -21.57
C ASP A 179 -17.45 -11.01 -20.99
N ALA A 180 -17.78 -11.04 -19.69
CA ALA A 180 -18.43 -12.18 -19.05
C ALA A 180 -19.83 -12.44 -19.62
N ILE A 181 -20.63 -11.41 -19.86
CA ILE A 181 -21.96 -11.55 -20.50
C ILE A 181 -21.81 -12.01 -21.95
N ARG A 182 -20.85 -11.46 -22.70
CA ARG A 182 -20.55 -11.94 -24.06
C ARG A 182 -20.12 -13.41 -24.08
N HIS A 183 -19.32 -13.84 -23.10
CA HIS A 183 -18.95 -15.24 -22.96
C HIS A 183 -20.17 -16.11 -22.64
N LEU A 184 -21.06 -15.65 -21.76
CA LEU A 184 -22.33 -16.33 -21.47
C LEU A 184 -23.19 -16.54 -22.73
N THR A 185 -23.31 -15.53 -23.60
CA THR A 185 -24.08 -15.66 -24.85
C THR A 185 -23.44 -16.66 -25.82
N PHE A 186 -22.11 -16.75 -25.89
CA PHE A 186 -21.44 -17.81 -26.66
C PHE A 186 -21.66 -19.21 -26.07
N CYS A 187 -21.92 -19.30 -24.77
CA CYS A 187 -22.26 -20.52 -24.06
C CYS A 187 -23.78 -20.71 -23.89
N ALA A 188 -24.62 -20.13 -24.76
CA ALA A 188 -26.09 -20.14 -24.63
C ALA A 188 -26.70 -21.53 -24.35
N LYS A 189 -26.17 -22.59 -24.98
CA LYS A 189 -26.65 -23.97 -24.78
C LYS A 189 -26.33 -24.56 -23.39
N GLN A 190 -25.47 -23.91 -22.62
CA GLN A 190 -24.98 -24.38 -21.32
C GLN A 190 -25.63 -23.68 -20.13
N VAL A 191 -26.51 -22.69 -20.36
CA VAL A 191 -27.11 -21.83 -19.32
C VAL A 191 -28.03 -22.56 -18.35
N GLY A 192 -28.34 -23.83 -18.61
CA GLY A 192 -29.06 -24.69 -17.67
C GLY A 192 -28.32 -24.99 -16.38
N HIS A 193 -27.01 -24.73 -16.32
CA HIS A 193 -26.27 -24.81 -15.06
C HIS A 193 -26.17 -23.42 -14.38
N PRO A 194 -26.69 -23.23 -13.15
CA PRO A 194 -26.71 -21.92 -12.50
C PRO A 194 -25.33 -21.36 -12.17
N MET A 195 -24.34 -22.24 -12.01
CA MET A 195 -22.94 -21.87 -11.77
C MET A 195 -22.18 -21.45 -13.03
N LEU A 196 -22.78 -21.50 -14.23
CA LEU A 196 -22.07 -21.13 -15.47
C LEU A 196 -21.58 -19.67 -15.42
N LEU A 197 -22.46 -18.71 -15.12
CA LEU A 197 -22.09 -17.30 -15.04
C LEU A 197 -21.08 -17.03 -13.90
N PRO A 198 -21.27 -17.52 -12.65
CA PRO A 198 -20.25 -17.43 -11.61
C PRO A 198 -18.87 -17.95 -12.03
N VAL A 199 -18.80 -19.11 -12.68
CA VAL A 199 -17.54 -19.72 -13.15
C VAL A 199 -16.91 -18.90 -14.28
N ILE A 200 -17.72 -18.36 -15.21
CA ILE A 200 -17.26 -17.44 -16.25
C ILE A 200 -16.63 -16.20 -15.61
N ILE A 201 -17.33 -15.54 -14.68
CA ILE A 201 -16.82 -14.34 -14.00
C ILE A 201 -15.51 -14.65 -13.27
N LEU A 202 -15.45 -15.75 -12.50
CA LEU A 202 -14.23 -16.19 -11.84
C LEU A 202 -13.08 -16.40 -12.83
N SER A 203 -13.35 -16.97 -14.00
CA SER A 203 -12.33 -17.20 -15.03
C SER A 203 -11.70 -15.92 -15.57
N HIS A 204 -12.50 -14.86 -15.75
CA HIS A 204 -11.99 -13.54 -16.13
C HIS A 204 -11.22 -12.89 -14.97
N ASP A 205 -11.71 -13.05 -13.74
CA ASP A 205 -11.09 -12.50 -12.54
C ASP A 205 -9.73 -13.15 -12.21
N LEU A 206 -9.56 -14.44 -12.54
CA LEU A 206 -8.36 -15.27 -12.37
C LEU A 206 -7.54 -15.46 -13.65
N SER A 207 -7.70 -14.55 -14.63
CA SER A 207 -6.93 -14.55 -15.88
C SER A 207 -5.41 -14.47 -15.66
N SER A 208 -4.64 -14.80 -16.71
CA SER A 208 -3.18 -14.80 -16.72
C SER A 208 -2.54 -13.44 -16.39
N VAL A 209 -3.31 -12.35 -16.49
CA VAL A 209 -2.86 -11.00 -16.12
C VAL A 209 -2.43 -10.92 -14.65
N ASN A 210 -3.11 -11.63 -13.75
CA ASN A 210 -2.70 -11.63 -12.33
C ASN A 210 -1.38 -12.40 -12.15
N ASP A 211 -1.23 -13.52 -12.85
CA ASP A 211 -0.02 -14.34 -12.78
C ASP A 211 1.19 -13.55 -13.28
N GLN A 212 1.00 -12.77 -14.36
CA GLN A 212 2.05 -11.91 -14.90
C GLN A 212 2.45 -10.83 -13.91
N LYS A 213 1.49 -10.17 -13.24
CA LYS A 213 1.81 -9.16 -12.21
C LYS A 213 2.65 -9.70 -11.06
N GLN A 214 2.44 -10.95 -10.68
CA GLN A 214 3.25 -11.61 -9.64
C GLN A 214 4.66 -11.94 -10.16
N ARG A 215 4.80 -12.34 -11.43
CA ARG A 215 6.10 -12.50 -12.08
C ARG A 215 6.86 -11.16 -12.15
N ASP A 216 6.22 -10.12 -12.66
CA ASP A 216 6.81 -8.78 -12.79
C ASP A 216 7.27 -8.24 -11.43
N ALA A 217 6.48 -8.46 -10.36
CA ALA A 217 6.86 -8.08 -9.01
C ALA A 217 8.10 -8.84 -8.50
N ARG A 218 8.28 -10.11 -8.88
CA ARG A 218 9.50 -10.86 -8.52
C ARG A 218 10.71 -10.40 -9.30
N ASP A 219 10.55 -10.07 -10.59
CA ASP A 219 11.64 -9.54 -11.39
C ASP A 219 12.06 -8.16 -10.88
N TRP A 220 11.11 -7.34 -10.44
CA TRP A 220 11.40 -6.10 -9.73
C TRP A 220 12.11 -6.33 -8.39
N LEU A 221 11.62 -7.24 -7.55
CA LEU A 221 12.31 -7.62 -6.32
C LEU A 221 13.76 -8.05 -6.61
N ARG A 222 14.01 -8.84 -7.64
CA ARG A 222 15.36 -9.27 -7.99
C ARG A 222 16.28 -8.07 -8.25
N ARG A 223 15.83 -7.08 -9.02
CA ARG A 223 16.58 -5.81 -9.22
C ARG A 223 16.85 -5.08 -7.90
N LEU A 224 15.85 -5.03 -7.01
CA LEU A 224 16.02 -4.41 -5.68
C LEU A 224 17.01 -5.18 -4.79
N GLU A 225 17.01 -6.51 -4.85
CA GLU A 225 17.99 -7.35 -4.14
C GLU A 225 19.42 -7.10 -4.64
N HIS A 226 19.59 -6.95 -5.96
CA HIS A 226 20.89 -6.61 -6.54
C HIS A 226 21.38 -5.24 -6.05
N ALA A 227 20.51 -4.23 -6.09
CA ALA A 227 20.82 -2.88 -5.61
C ALA A 227 21.20 -2.85 -4.13
N VAL A 228 20.51 -3.60 -3.27
CA VAL A 228 20.78 -3.64 -1.81
C VAL A 228 22.03 -4.47 -1.48
N SER A 229 22.30 -5.55 -2.22
CA SER A 229 23.38 -6.50 -1.93
C SER A 229 24.77 -6.01 -2.37
N MET A 230 24.84 -5.03 -3.28
CA MET A 230 26.10 -4.53 -3.87
C MET A 230 26.99 -5.68 -4.39
N ARG A 231 26.40 -6.70 -5.02
CA ARG A 231 27.18 -7.76 -5.68
C ARG A 231 27.78 -7.19 -6.97
N ASN A 232 29.11 -7.11 -7.02
CA ASN A 232 29.92 -6.60 -8.13
C ASN A 232 29.78 -7.37 -9.47
N GLU A 233 28.77 -8.23 -9.65
CA GLU A 233 28.74 -9.17 -10.78
C GLU A 233 27.94 -8.71 -12.00
N ILE A 234 27.16 -7.61 -12.00
CA ILE A 234 26.41 -7.18 -13.20
C ILE A 234 26.31 -5.64 -13.33
N GLU A 235 26.34 -5.21 -14.61
CA GLU A 235 26.41 -3.88 -15.26
C GLU A 235 25.81 -2.65 -14.55
N ASP A 236 26.54 -1.53 -14.67
CA ASP A 236 26.24 -0.17 -14.20
C ASP A 236 24.92 0.46 -14.73
N GLU A 237 24.03 -0.32 -15.35
CA GLU A 237 22.82 0.16 -16.05
C GLU A 237 21.51 0.06 -15.23
N GLU A 238 21.50 -0.51 -14.01
CA GLU A 238 20.23 -0.76 -13.28
C GLU A 238 19.59 0.46 -12.56
N GLY A 239 20.10 1.69 -12.76
CA GLY A 239 19.38 2.93 -12.43
C GLY A 239 19.21 3.29 -10.94
N TYR A 240 19.66 2.44 -10.00
CA TYR A 240 19.68 2.74 -8.55
C TYR A 240 21.04 3.21 -8.02
N VAL A 241 22.04 3.22 -8.90
CA VAL A 241 23.39 3.73 -8.65
C VAL A 241 23.55 4.99 -9.50
N SER A 242 23.74 6.15 -8.85
CA SER A 242 24.00 7.39 -9.57
C SER A 242 25.33 7.30 -10.33
N ARG A 243 25.55 8.13 -11.36
CA ARG A 243 26.80 8.14 -12.16
C ARG A 243 28.09 8.29 -11.34
N ASP A 244 27.99 8.81 -10.12
CA ASP A 244 29.07 8.98 -9.17
C ASP A 244 29.30 7.76 -8.24
N GLY A 245 28.61 6.63 -8.47
CA GLY A 245 28.74 5.40 -7.69
C GLY A 245 27.97 5.39 -6.35
N TYR A 246 27.10 6.37 -6.11
CA TYR A 246 26.29 6.44 -4.89
C TYR A 246 24.95 5.71 -5.05
N LEU A 247 24.57 4.94 -4.04
CA LEU A 247 23.28 4.26 -3.96
C LEU A 247 22.16 5.28 -3.65
N GLU A 248 21.13 5.32 -4.48
CA GLU A 248 19.93 6.14 -4.25
C GLU A 248 18.95 5.45 -3.28
N VAL A 249 19.27 5.55 -1.99
CA VAL A 249 18.53 4.84 -0.92
C VAL A 249 17.04 5.19 -0.90
N ASP A 250 16.68 6.45 -1.15
CA ASP A 250 15.28 6.89 -1.15
C ASP A 250 14.48 6.25 -2.30
N ALA A 251 15.11 6.08 -3.47
CA ALA A 251 14.50 5.40 -4.60
C ALA A 251 14.28 3.91 -4.29
N ILE A 252 15.28 3.24 -3.72
CA ILE A 252 15.16 1.83 -3.32
C ILE A 252 14.09 1.64 -2.24
N SER A 253 14.03 2.54 -1.25
CA SER A 253 13.04 2.49 -0.18
C SER A 253 11.61 2.61 -0.73
N ARG A 254 11.38 3.60 -1.60
CA ARG A 254 10.08 3.79 -2.28
C ARG A 254 9.70 2.56 -3.10
N ASP A 255 10.63 2.05 -3.89
CA ASP A 255 10.39 0.94 -4.80
C ASP A 255 10.18 -0.39 -4.05
N LEU A 256 10.85 -0.61 -2.91
CA LEU A 256 10.56 -1.72 -1.99
C LEU A 256 9.13 -1.67 -1.43
N VAL A 257 8.63 -0.49 -1.10
CA VAL A 257 7.25 -0.30 -0.60
C VAL A 257 6.23 -0.52 -1.71
N GLU A 258 6.51 -0.02 -2.91
CA GLU A 258 5.62 -0.19 -4.06
C GLU A 258 5.57 -1.65 -4.52
N CYS A 259 6.73 -2.32 -4.63
CA CYS A 259 6.81 -3.75 -4.92
C CYS A 259 6.04 -4.57 -3.88
N HIS A 260 6.18 -4.26 -2.59
CA HIS A 260 5.42 -4.92 -1.53
C HIS A 260 3.90 -4.74 -1.69
N SER A 261 3.46 -3.55 -2.06
CA SER A 261 2.04 -3.26 -2.32
C SER A 261 1.51 -4.02 -3.54
N GLN A 262 2.33 -4.14 -4.59
CA GLN A 262 1.99 -4.91 -5.80
C GLN A 262 1.86 -6.40 -5.52
N VAL A 263 2.77 -6.98 -4.72
CA VAL A 263 2.70 -8.39 -4.32
C VAL A 263 1.41 -8.70 -3.54
N LEU A 264 0.97 -7.78 -2.68
CA LEU A 264 -0.27 -7.90 -1.91
C LEU A 264 -1.56 -7.72 -2.73
N TRP A 265 -1.47 -7.30 -3.99
CA TRP A 265 -2.62 -7.10 -4.84
C TRP A 265 -3.34 -8.43 -5.13
N LYS A 266 -4.66 -8.48 -4.87
CA LYS A 266 -5.51 -9.68 -4.98
C LYS A 266 -4.94 -10.89 -4.19
N ARG A 267 -5.16 -10.88 -2.88
CA ARG A 267 -4.78 -11.99 -1.99
C ARG A 267 -5.38 -13.33 -2.47
N PRO A 268 -4.57 -14.35 -2.77
CA PRO A 268 -5.05 -15.64 -3.25
C PRO A 268 -5.99 -16.36 -2.27
N GLN A 269 -5.75 -16.22 -0.96
CA GLN A 269 -6.54 -16.86 0.10
C GLN A 269 -8.02 -16.53 0.01
N ALA A 270 -8.35 -15.25 -0.24
CA ALA A 270 -9.73 -14.81 -0.38
C ALA A 270 -10.42 -15.49 -1.57
N TYR A 271 -9.69 -15.72 -2.67
CA TYR A 271 -10.21 -16.43 -3.83
C TYR A 271 -10.24 -17.95 -3.64
N ILE A 272 -9.36 -18.53 -2.81
CA ILE A 272 -9.43 -19.95 -2.44
C ILE A 272 -10.73 -20.23 -1.67
N GLU A 273 -11.09 -19.38 -0.71
CA GLU A 273 -12.36 -19.51 0.00
C GLU A 273 -13.56 -19.32 -0.94
N VAL A 274 -13.50 -18.38 -1.88
CA VAL A 274 -14.55 -18.24 -2.91
C VAL A 274 -14.69 -19.51 -3.76
N VAL A 275 -13.58 -20.13 -4.18
CA VAL A 275 -13.61 -21.39 -4.93
C VAL A 275 -14.23 -22.51 -4.10
N LYS A 276 -13.90 -22.59 -2.81
CA LYS A 276 -14.51 -23.56 -1.89
C LYS A 276 -16.03 -23.36 -1.75
N GLU A 277 -16.49 -22.12 -1.65
CA GLU A 277 -17.93 -21.85 -1.57
C GLU A 277 -18.65 -22.08 -2.93
N LEU A 278 -17.97 -21.86 -4.06
CA LEU A 278 -18.45 -22.26 -5.38
C LEU A 278 -18.58 -23.80 -5.49
N GLU A 279 -17.62 -24.57 -4.97
CA GLU A 279 -17.68 -26.04 -4.88
C GLU A 279 -18.89 -26.48 -4.03
N SER A 280 -19.14 -25.81 -2.89
CA SER A 280 -20.33 -26.02 -2.06
C SER A 280 -21.63 -25.77 -2.83
N ALA A 281 -21.72 -24.69 -3.60
CA ALA A 281 -22.88 -24.38 -4.43
C ALA A 281 -23.10 -25.39 -5.56
N MET A 282 -22.02 -25.89 -6.17
CA MET A 282 -22.07 -27.00 -7.13
C MET A 282 -22.69 -28.26 -6.48
N ALA A 283 -22.30 -28.58 -5.25
CA ALA A 283 -22.86 -29.71 -4.51
C ALA A 283 -24.34 -29.53 -4.17
N LEU A 284 -24.75 -28.33 -3.75
CA LEU A 284 -26.17 -28.00 -3.52
C LEU A 284 -26.99 -28.19 -4.81
N PHE A 285 -26.53 -27.64 -5.93
CA PHE A 285 -27.20 -27.84 -7.22
C PHE A 285 -27.37 -29.32 -7.56
N LYS A 286 -26.28 -30.12 -7.46
CA LYS A 286 -26.31 -31.56 -7.76
C LYS A 286 -27.26 -32.34 -6.86
N HIS A 287 -27.41 -31.93 -5.59
CA HIS A 287 -28.27 -32.61 -4.63
C HIS A 287 -29.76 -32.42 -4.94
N LYS A 288 -30.16 -31.26 -5.45
CA LYS A 288 -31.58 -30.89 -5.62
C LYS A 288 -32.06 -30.96 -7.08
N VAL A 289 -31.16 -31.01 -8.06
CA VAL A 289 -31.53 -31.09 -9.48
C VAL A 289 -32.31 -32.39 -9.77
N PRO A 290 -33.50 -32.31 -10.39
CA PRO A 290 -34.28 -33.49 -10.78
C PRO A 290 -33.52 -34.35 -11.80
N VAL A 291 -33.70 -35.67 -11.73
CA VAL A 291 -33.01 -36.64 -12.60
C VAL A 291 -33.33 -36.38 -14.08
N GLU A 292 -34.56 -35.99 -14.37
CA GLU A 292 -35.05 -35.70 -15.73
C GLU A 292 -34.38 -34.45 -16.32
N ARG A 293 -33.99 -33.49 -15.47
CA ARG A 293 -33.32 -32.26 -15.87
C ARG A 293 -31.79 -32.38 -15.83
N PHE A 294 -31.25 -33.33 -15.08
CA PHE A 294 -29.81 -33.57 -15.03
C PHE A 294 -29.32 -34.44 -16.19
N THR A 295 -29.49 -33.92 -17.40
CA THR A 295 -29.12 -34.58 -18.65
C THR A 295 -27.65 -34.97 -18.70
N VAL A 296 -27.29 -35.87 -19.63
CA VAL A 296 -25.90 -36.32 -19.82
C VAL A 296 -24.97 -35.14 -20.11
N GLU A 297 -25.43 -34.17 -20.90
CA GLU A 297 -24.72 -32.95 -21.25
C GLU A 297 -24.52 -32.06 -20.03
N LEU A 298 -25.57 -31.85 -19.23
CA LEU A 298 -25.50 -31.05 -18.01
C LEU A 298 -24.58 -31.68 -16.96
N HIS A 299 -24.60 -33.01 -16.84
CA HIS A 299 -23.68 -33.75 -15.96
C HIS A 299 -22.23 -33.69 -16.44
N LYS A 300 -21.97 -33.75 -17.76
CA LYS A 300 -20.64 -33.53 -18.34
C LYS A 300 -20.14 -32.11 -18.04
N LEU A 301 -20.99 -31.10 -18.23
CA LEU A 301 -20.69 -29.71 -17.91
C LEU A 301 -20.39 -29.52 -16.42
N HIS A 302 -21.22 -30.08 -15.54
CA HIS A 302 -21.02 -30.05 -14.09
C HIS A 302 -19.66 -30.61 -13.68
N ARG A 303 -19.28 -31.78 -14.19
CA ARG A 303 -17.96 -32.38 -13.94
C ARG A 303 -16.82 -31.54 -14.49
N SER A 304 -16.98 -30.96 -15.68
CA SER A 304 -15.99 -30.07 -16.28
C SER A 304 -15.76 -28.81 -15.43
N MET A 305 -16.84 -28.20 -14.91
CA MET A 305 -16.74 -27.04 -14.02
C MET A 305 -16.09 -27.37 -12.68
N ASN A 306 -16.40 -28.53 -12.07
CA ASN A 306 -15.71 -28.96 -10.85
C ASN A 306 -14.20 -29.10 -11.07
N ALA A 307 -13.79 -29.79 -12.15
CA ALA A 307 -12.37 -29.91 -12.50
C ALA A 307 -11.70 -28.54 -12.74
N ARG A 308 -12.46 -27.57 -13.27
CA ARG A 308 -11.97 -26.19 -13.45
C ARG A 308 -11.82 -25.44 -12.12
N LEU A 309 -12.75 -25.60 -11.19
CA LEU A 309 -12.66 -25.04 -9.84
C LEU A 309 -11.47 -25.63 -9.08
N ASP A 310 -11.28 -26.95 -9.15
CA ASP A 310 -10.10 -27.64 -8.61
C ASP A 310 -8.81 -27.07 -9.19
N PHE A 311 -8.75 -26.90 -10.52
CA PHE A 311 -7.61 -26.27 -11.18
C PHE A 311 -7.33 -24.86 -10.64
N TYR A 312 -8.37 -24.02 -10.49
CA TYR A 312 -8.21 -22.67 -9.93
C TYR A 312 -7.74 -22.68 -8.48
N LYS A 313 -8.21 -23.61 -7.66
CA LYS A 313 -7.75 -23.80 -6.28
C LYS A 313 -6.26 -24.13 -6.22
N ILE A 314 -5.79 -25.06 -7.04
CA ILE A 314 -4.36 -25.43 -7.12
C ILE A 314 -3.53 -24.27 -7.67
N LYS A 315 -4.01 -23.59 -8.72
CA LYS A 315 -3.37 -22.38 -9.26
C LYS A 315 -3.18 -21.31 -8.18
N LEU A 316 -4.22 -21.01 -7.41
CA LEU A 316 -4.18 -19.99 -6.36
C LEU A 316 -3.22 -20.37 -5.21
N ARG A 317 -3.18 -21.65 -4.80
CA ARG A 317 -2.18 -22.15 -3.83
C ARG A 317 -0.75 -21.97 -4.33
N GLY A 318 -0.51 -22.21 -5.62
CA GLY A 318 0.79 -21.94 -6.24
C GLY A 318 1.19 -20.46 -6.13
N ILE A 319 0.24 -19.56 -6.39
CA ILE A 319 0.46 -18.10 -6.27
C ILE A 319 0.65 -17.69 -4.81
N GLU A 320 -0.09 -18.26 -3.86
CA GLU A 320 0.05 -18.00 -2.43
C GLU A 320 1.47 -18.31 -1.93
N ASN A 321 1.99 -19.50 -2.24
CA ASN A 321 3.36 -19.89 -1.84
C ASN A 321 4.40 -18.94 -2.43
N TYR A 322 4.19 -18.52 -3.67
CA TYR A 322 5.05 -17.57 -4.37
C TYR A 322 5.00 -16.17 -3.73
N GLN A 323 3.80 -15.71 -3.37
CA GLN A 323 3.56 -14.44 -2.69
C GLN A 323 4.27 -14.43 -1.32
N ALA A 324 4.09 -15.49 -0.52
CA ALA A 324 4.73 -15.63 0.79
C ALA A 324 6.25 -15.52 0.70
N THR A 325 6.87 -16.28 -0.22
CA THR A 325 8.33 -16.23 -0.44
C THR A 325 8.81 -14.84 -0.85
N THR A 326 8.04 -14.15 -1.70
CA THR A 326 8.39 -12.81 -2.19
C THR A 326 8.29 -11.75 -1.08
N LEU A 327 7.28 -11.84 -0.21
CA LEU A 327 7.13 -10.96 0.95
C LEU A 327 8.26 -11.15 1.97
N GLU A 328 8.66 -12.40 2.25
CA GLU A 328 9.81 -12.69 3.13
C GLU A 328 11.11 -12.09 2.57
N ARG A 329 11.36 -12.27 1.28
CA ARG A 329 12.54 -11.67 0.62
C ARG A 329 12.52 -10.15 0.66
N LEU A 330 11.37 -9.51 0.39
CA LEU A 330 11.21 -8.07 0.55
C LEU A 330 11.49 -7.60 1.99
N HIS A 331 11.07 -8.38 2.99
CA HIS A 331 11.35 -8.09 4.40
C HIS A 331 12.85 -8.14 4.72
N ILE A 332 13.56 -9.14 4.18
CA ILE A 332 15.03 -9.25 4.29
C ILE A 332 15.70 -8.02 3.66
N GLN A 333 15.30 -7.61 2.44
CA GLN A 333 15.90 -6.45 1.77
C GLN A 333 15.65 -5.14 2.51
N ARG A 334 14.44 -4.95 3.04
CA ARG A 334 14.13 -3.78 3.86
C ARG A 334 15.01 -3.71 5.10
N SER A 335 15.20 -4.84 5.80
CA SER A 335 16.07 -4.93 6.97
C SER A 335 17.53 -4.67 6.61
N ALA A 336 18.01 -5.21 5.49
CA ALA A 336 19.36 -4.95 4.99
C ALA A 336 19.58 -3.46 4.66
N LEU A 337 18.62 -2.81 4.00
CA LEU A 337 18.68 -1.38 3.68
C LEU A 337 18.77 -0.51 4.95
N TYR A 338 17.95 -0.79 5.96
CA TYR A 338 18.03 -0.08 7.24
C TYR A 338 19.38 -0.26 7.94
N ASN A 339 19.95 -1.46 7.89
CA ASN A 339 21.29 -1.71 8.43
C ASN A 339 22.37 -0.92 7.69
N LEU A 340 22.27 -0.79 6.36
CA LEU A 340 23.19 0.03 5.55
C LEU A 340 23.05 1.52 5.87
N LEU A 341 21.81 2.01 6.02
CA LEU A 341 21.54 3.38 6.43
C LEU A 341 22.15 3.71 7.79
N SER A 342 21.93 2.85 8.78
CA SER A 342 22.50 3.02 10.13
C SER A 342 24.03 3.04 10.12
N GLN A 343 24.67 2.20 9.28
CA GLN A 343 26.13 2.22 9.11
C GLN A 343 26.63 3.52 8.48
N ARG A 344 25.92 4.03 7.46
CA ARG A 344 26.26 5.30 6.82
C ARG A 344 26.11 6.48 7.79
N GLU A 345 25.04 6.49 8.57
CA GLU A 345 24.80 7.51 9.60
C GLU A 345 25.90 7.51 10.66
N SER A 346 26.28 6.32 11.17
CA SER A 346 27.39 6.19 12.12
C SER A 346 28.72 6.71 11.55
N LYS A 347 28.99 6.47 10.26
CA LYS A 347 30.19 6.99 9.58
C LYS A 347 30.17 8.51 9.45
N ILE A 348 29.01 9.11 9.12
CA ILE A 348 28.84 10.57 9.04
C ILE A 348 29.03 11.19 10.43
N GLN A 349 28.41 10.63 11.47
CA GLN A 349 28.58 11.10 12.85
C GLN A 349 30.05 11.06 13.29
N PHE A 350 30.78 10.00 12.91
CA PHE A 350 32.22 9.91 13.18
C PHE A 350 33.03 10.99 12.44
N GLN A 351 32.73 11.26 11.17
CA GLN A 351 33.38 12.33 10.41
C GLN A 351 33.09 13.71 11.01
N MET A 352 31.84 13.97 11.38
CA MET A 352 31.43 15.19 12.07
C MET A 352 32.15 15.38 13.40
N ALA A 353 32.31 14.31 14.20
CA ALA A 353 33.08 14.37 15.44
C ALA A 353 34.55 14.77 15.18
N GLY A 354 35.18 14.22 14.14
CA GLY A 354 36.53 14.60 13.73
C GLY A 354 36.65 16.06 13.29
N GLU A 355 35.67 16.59 12.56
CA GLU A 355 35.62 18.00 12.18
C GLU A 355 35.38 18.93 13.37
N GLN A 356 34.46 18.57 14.27
CA GLN A 356 34.22 19.29 15.52
C GLN A 356 35.48 19.36 16.38
N ARG A 357 36.27 18.28 16.44
CA ARG A 357 37.58 18.27 17.11
C ARG A 357 38.55 19.28 16.49
N ARG A 358 38.66 19.29 15.15
CA ARG A 358 39.52 20.27 14.45
C ARG A 358 39.08 21.70 14.72
N LEU A 359 37.76 21.95 14.70
CA LEU A 359 37.19 23.25 15.01
C LEU A 359 37.49 23.66 16.46
N ALA A 360 37.34 22.75 17.43
CA ALA A 360 37.66 23.01 18.82
C ALA A 360 39.14 23.37 19.02
N HIS A 361 40.07 22.65 18.37
CA HIS A 361 41.50 23.00 18.41
C HIS A 361 41.80 24.36 17.79
N ALA A 362 41.15 24.70 16.67
CA ALA A 362 41.27 26.01 16.05
C ALA A 362 40.74 27.12 16.97
N SER A 363 39.56 26.94 17.57
CA SER A 363 38.97 27.86 18.54
C SER A 363 39.83 28.04 19.79
N LYS A 364 40.50 26.98 20.27
CA LYS A 364 41.47 27.08 21.37
C LYS A 364 42.66 27.98 20.98
N ARG A 365 43.17 27.84 19.76
CA ARG A 365 44.25 28.71 19.25
C ARG A 365 43.80 30.17 19.11
N ASP A 366 42.59 30.42 18.60
CA ASP A 366 42.01 31.77 18.52
C ASP A 366 41.79 32.37 19.92
N SER A 367 41.37 31.56 20.89
CA SER A 367 41.24 31.99 22.29
C SER A 367 42.59 32.43 22.87
N THR A 368 43.67 31.71 22.58
CA THR A 368 45.03 32.11 22.97
C THR A 368 45.44 33.43 22.32
N ALA A 369 45.13 33.65 21.04
CA ALA A 369 45.38 34.93 20.38
C ALA A 369 44.58 36.08 21.03
N MET A 370 43.32 35.82 21.41
CA MET A 370 42.46 36.80 22.09
C MET A 370 43.00 37.16 23.48
N LYS A 371 43.54 36.19 24.24
CA LYS A 371 44.25 36.46 25.50
C LYS A 371 45.43 37.42 25.31
N THR A 372 46.22 37.23 24.25
CA THR A 372 47.36 38.10 23.94
C THR A 372 46.91 39.54 23.63
N ILE A 373 45.83 39.72 22.87
CA ILE A 373 45.27 41.06 22.59
C ILE A 373 44.76 41.71 23.88
N SER A 374 44.06 40.95 24.73
CA SER A 374 43.58 41.44 26.02
C SER A 374 44.72 41.87 26.95
N LEU A 375 45.82 41.11 26.98
CA LEU A 375 47.03 41.47 27.74
C LEU A 375 47.63 42.77 27.23
N LEU A 376 47.74 42.92 25.91
CA LEU A 376 48.25 44.15 25.29
C LEU A 376 47.36 45.36 25.66
N GLY A 377 46.04 45.18 25.65
CA GLY A 377 45.08 46.18 26.12
C GLY A 377 45.29 46.54 27.59
N ALA A 378 45.48 45.56 28.47
CA ALA A 378 45.72 45.78 29.90
C ALA A 378 47.01 46.55 30.19
N VAL A 379 48.05 46.39 29.35
CA VAL A 379 49.31 47.13 29.45
C VAL A 379 49.15 48.59 28.99
N PHE A 380 48.41 48.84 27.92
CA PHE A 380 48.29 50.19 27.34
C PHE A 380 47.21 51.07 27.95
N LEU A 381 46.09 50.50 28.41
CA LEU A 381 44.94 51.24 28.96
C LEU A 381 45.28 52.21 30.11
N PRO A 382 46.09 51.85 31.12
CA PRO A 382 46.36 52.74 32.24
C PRO A 382 47.19 53.95 31.82
N GLY A 383 48.16 53.73 30.91
CA GLY A 383 48.99 54.79 30.35
C GLY A 383 48.21 55.74 29.47
N THR A 384 47.35 55.23 28.58
CA THR A 384 46.53 56.08 27.71
C THR A 384 45.45 56.85 28.49
N PHE A 385 44.83 56.23 29.50
CA PHE A 385 43.87 56.90 30.38
C PHE A 385 44.54 58.02 31.18
N LEU A 386 45.66 57.74 31.86
CA LEU A 386 46.39 58.76 32.62
C LEU A 386 46.92 59.86 31.69
N ALA A 387 47.46 59.53 30.51
CA ALA A 387 47.88 60.52 29.53
C ALA A 387 46.72 61.47 29.13
N SER A 388 45.50 60.93 28.96
CA SER A 388 44.31 61.72 28.67
C SER A 388 43.91 62.61 29.86
N VAL A 389 43.88 62.06 31.08
CA VAL A 389 43.55 62.82 32.31
C VAL A 389 44.55 63.94 32.56
N PHE A 390 45.86 63.68 32.41
CA PHE A 390 46.90 64.70 32.55
C PHE A 390 46.94 65.70 31.39
N SER A 391 46.45 65.31 30.20
CA SER A 391 46.28 66.20 29.04
C SER A 391 45.08 67.14 29.21
N MET A 392 44.03 66.71 29.94
CA MET A 392 42.77 67.45 29.98
C MET A 392 42.87 68.79 30.71
N THR A 393 43.58 68.94 31.83
CA THR A 393 43.60 70.25 32.55
C THR A 393 44.64 70.41 33.69
N PHE A 394 45.64 69.53 33.85
CA PHE A 394 46.48 69.55 35.08
C PHE A 394 47.88 70.18 34.93
N PHE A 395 48.31 70.51 33.71
CA PHE A 395 49.56 71.24 33.46
C PHE A 395 49.25 72.59 32.82
N ASP A 396 49.34 73.65 33.62
CA ASP A 396 49.27 75.02 33.16
C ASP A 396 50.54 75.34 32.34
N PHE A 397 50.41 75.42 31.02
CA PHE A 397 51.49 75.79 30.10
C PHE A 397 51.42 77.29 29.76
N ALA A 398 51.50 78.13 30.79
CA ALA A 398 51.57 79.59 30.70
C ALA A 398 52.26 80.15 31.97
N LYS A 399 53.28 81.02 31.96
CA LYS A 399 53.98 81.80 30.92
C LYS A 399 55.48 81.90 31.27
N ASP A 400 56.28 81.71 30.23
CA ASP A 400 57.52 82.41 29.85
C ASP A 400 58.63 81.45 29.38
N ALA A 401 59.00 81.68 28.12
CA ALA A 401 59.85 80.94 27.20
C ALA A 401 61.01 80.12 27.81
N ASP A 402 60.82 78.81 27.81
CA ASP A 402 61.78 77.78 27.39
C ASP A 402 60.97 76.49 27.15
N PRO A 403 61.43 75.51 26.34
CA PRO A 403 60.73 74.22 26.19
C PRO A 403 60.92 73.41 27.48
N VAL A 404 60.28 73.84 28.56
CA VAL A 404 60.41 73.21 29.86
C VAL A 404 59.44 72.04 29.91
N ILE A 405 59.97 70.87 29.59
CA ILE A 405 59.43 69.60 30.11
C ILE A 405 59.16 69.83 31.60
N SER A 406 57.90 69.87 31.99
CA SER A 406 57.49 70.12 33.37
C SER A 406 58.30 69.23 34.31
N LYS A 407 58.91 69.81 35.35
CA LYS A 407 59.66 69.06 36.39
C LYS A 407 58.81 67.99 37.09
N SER A 408 57.48 68.01 36.91
CA SER A 408 56.54 67.02 37.43
C SER A 408 56.18 65.91 36.43
N LEU A 409 56.84 65.81 35.26
CA LEU A 409 56.69 64.67 34.34
C LEU A 409 56.97 63.32 35.05
N TRP A 410 57.84 63.34 36.06
CA TRP A 410 58.13 62.15 36.87
C TRP A 410 56.90 61.63 37.65
N VAL A 411 55.93 62.50 37.98
CA VAL A 411 54.68 62.10 38.67
C VAL A 411 53.81 61.22 37.76
N TYR A 412 53.78 61.49 36.45
CA TYR A 412 53.12 60.63 35.48
C TYR A 412 53.71 59.21 35.51
N PHE A 413 55.04 59.07 35.47
CA PHE A 413 55.69 57.77 35.55
C PHE A 413 55.53 57.11 36.93
N ALA A 414 55.58 57.89 38.02
CA ALA A 414 55.42 57.42 39.39
C ALA A 414 54.02 56.85 39.69
N ILE A 415 52.98 57.31 38.98
CA ILE A 415 51.60 56.79 39.13
C ILE A 415 51.29 55.72 38.07
N THR A 416 51.69 55.95 36.82
CA THR A 416 51.37 55.05 35.70
C THR A 416 52.05 53.69 35.86
N VAL A 417 53.33 53.65 36.24
CA VAL A 417 54.07 52.38 36.33
C VAL A 417 53.50 51.45 37.41
N PRO A 418 53.26 51.91 38.67
CA PRO A 418 52.63 51.06 39.68
C PRO A 418 51.21 50.64 39.31
N LEU A 419 50.41 51.54 38.71
CA LEU A 419 49.04 51.22 38.31
C LEU A 419 49.01 50.15 37.21
N THR A 420 49.88 50.25 36.20
CA THR A 420 50.04 49.22 35.17
C THR A 420 50.51 47.90 35.78
N ILE A 421 51.46 47.93 36.72
CA ILE A 421 51.91 46.72 37.44
C ILE A 421 50.73 46.07 38.18
N ILE A 422 49.92 46.83 38.91
CA ILE A 422 48.76 46.31 39.65
C ILE A 422 47.75 45.65 38.69
N ILE A 423 47.45 46.29 37.57
CA ILE A 423 46.48 45.78 36.58
C ILE A 423 47.01 44.52 35.88
N VAL A 424 48.28 44.50 35.46
CA VAL A 424 48.90 43.34 34.83
C VAL A 424 49.04 42.18 35.81
N VAL A 425 49.49 42.43 37.05
CA VAL A 425 49.60 41.40 38.09
C VAL A 425 48.22 40.87 38.48
N GLY A 426 47.22 41.74 38.58
CA GLY A 426 45.83 41.34 38.81
C GLY A 426 45.27 40.47 37.69
N TRP A 427 45.54 40.83 36.43
CA TRP A 427 45.15 40.03 35.26
C TRP A 427 45.87 38.68 35.22
N LEU A 428 47.19 38.64 35.43
CA LEU A 428 47.97 37.39 35.48
C LEU A 428 47.50 36.46 36.61
N TRP A 429 47.15 37.03 37.77
CA TRP A 429 46.61 36.25 38.88
C TRP A 429 45.22 35.67 38.55
N PHE A 430 44.35 36.48 37.94
CA PHE A 430 43.02 36.04 37.51
C PHE A 430 43.08 34.99 36.38
N ASP A 431 43.94 35.21 35.39
CA ASP A 431 44.13 34.28 34.27
C ASP A 431 44.72 32.95 34.77
N LYS A 432 45.81 32.98 35.57
CA LYS A 432 46.42 31.77 36.14
C LYS A 432 45.45 30.98 37.03
N ARG A 433 44.57 31.67 37.78
CA ARG A 433 43.55 31.02 38.61
C ARG A 433 42.45 30.36 37.77
N ARG A 434 42.05 30.99 36.66
CA ARG A 434 41.05 30.42 35.72
C ARG A 434 41.64 29.29 34.87
N GLU A 435 42.90 29.41 34.45
CA GLU A 435 43.61 28.37 33.70
C GLU A 435 43.68 27.05 34.45
N GLY A 436 43.87 27.07 35.77
CA GLY A 436 43.85 25.85 36.58
C GLY A 436 42.51 25.12 36.58
N GLN A 437 41.39 25.84 36.54
CA GLN A 437 40.04 25.25 36.48
C GLN A 437 39.73 24.73 35.08
N PHE A 438 40.04 25.51 34.03
CA PHE A 438 39.82 25.11 32.65
C PHE A 438 40.75 23.99 32.18
N ALA A 439 41.98 23.88 32.71
CA ALA A 439 42.89 22.80 32.34
C ALA A 439 42.41 21.43 32.85
N VAL A 440 41.75 21.39 34.02
CA VAL A 440 41.16 20.15 34.55
C VAL A 440 39.92 19.77 33.74
N GLU A 441 39.04 20.74 33.45
CA GLU A 441 37.87 20.51 32.59
C GLU A 441 38.28 20.06 31.18
N ASP A 442 39.31 20.68 30.58
CA ASP A 442 39.87 20.30 29.27
C ASP A 442 40.44 18.89 29.27
N ALA A 443 41.19 18.52 30.32
CA ALA A 443 41.78 17.18 30.43
C ALA A 443 40.71 16.09 30.63
N ASP A 444 39.66 16.37 31.41
CA ASP A 444 38.52 15.47 31.56
C ASP A 444 37.71 15.36 30.26
N LEU A 445 37.52 16.47 29.53
CA LEU A 445 36.89 16.46 28.21
C LEU A 445 37.68 15.63 27.20
N GLU A 446 39.00 15.83 27.12
CA GLU A 446 39.87 15.12 26.17
C GLU A 446 39.88 13.61 26.47
N LYS A 447 39.96 13.23 27.75
CA LYS A 447 39.87 11.82 28.17
C LYS A 447 38.50 11.20 27.86
N ASN A 448 37.41 11.94 28.07
CA ASN A 448 36.06 11.48 27.74
C ASN A 448 35.88 11.30 26.22
N ILE A 449 36.46 12.20 25.41
CA ILE A 449 36.45 12.10 23.94
C ILE A 449 37.26 10.87 23.49
N GLU A 450 38.46 10.66 24.02
CA GLU A 450 39.28 9.49 23.68
C GLU A 450 38.60 8.17 24.06
N HIS A 451 37.95 8.11 25.22
CA HIS A 451 37.17 6.94 25.63
C HIS A 451 36.00 6.69 24.68
N MET A 452 35.27 7.74 24.32
CA MET A 452 34.16 7.65 23.36
C MET A 452 34.64 7.21 21.97
N GLU A 453 35.77 7.73 21.47
CA GLU A 453 36.38 7.29 20.21
C GLU A 453 36.79 5.81 20.26
N ALA A 454 37.39 5.37 21.37
CA ALA A 454 37.79 3.98 21.56
C ALA A 454 36.58 3.03 21.57
N ASP A 455 35.50 3.41 22.26
CA ASP A 455 34.26 2.64 22.32
C ASP A 455 33.57 2.54 20.96
N ILE A 456 33.52 3.64 20.19
CA ILE A 456 32.97 3.67 18.84
C ILE A 456 33.79 2.79 17.89
N MET A 457 35.13 2.89 17.96
CA MET A 457 36.04 2.07 17.15
C MET A 457 35.95 0.58 17.50
N ALA A 458 35.79 0.24 18.78
CA ALA A 458 35.58 -1.13 19.24
C ALA A 458 34.24 -1.70 18.75
N MET A 459 33.16 -0.91 18.83
CA MET A 459 31.85 -1.29 18.27
C MET A 459 31.90 -1.51 16.76
N MET A 460 32.61 -0.65 16.01
CA MET A 460 32.79 -0.82 14.57
C MET A 460 33.60 -2.08 14.24
N ARG A 461 34.75 -2.32 14.90
CA ARG A 461 35.56 -3.54 14.67
C ARG A 461 34.78 -4.81 14.95
N LYS A 462 34.00 -4.84 16.05
CA LYS A 462 33.18 -6.00 16.43
C LYS A 462 32.10 -6.30 15.38
N ARG A 463 31.46 -5.28 14.80
CA ARG A 463 30.45 -5.44 13.73
C ARG A 463 31.07 -5.85 12.39
N THR A 464 32.26 -5.35 12.04
CA THR A 464 32.95 -5.70 10.79
C THR A 464 33.47 -7.14 10.79
N MET A 465 34.03 -7.62 11.92
CA MET A 465 34.51 -9.00 12.05
C MET A 465 33.39 -10.05 11.96
N SER A 466 32.15 -9.70 12.34
CA SER A 466 30.99 -10.58 12.19
C SER A 466 30.65 -10.90 10.73
N LYS A 467 31.10 -10.10 9.75
CA LYS A 467 30.89 -10.35 8.32
C LYS A 467 31.90 -11.30 7.68
N ALA A 468 33.06 -11.55 8.30
CA ALA A 468 34.11 -12.37 7.70
C ALA A 468 33.88 -13.89 7.81
N ASN A 469 32.96 -14.35 8.67
CA ASN A 469 32.86 -15.76 9.05
C ASN A 469 31.72 -16.56 8.38
N THR A 470 31.06 -16.07 7.33
CA THR A 470 29.94 -16.82 6.72
C THR A 470 30.30 -17.70 5.52
N TRP A 471 31.56 -17.72 5.05
CA TRP A 471 31.92 -18.44 3.79
C TRP A 471 33.26 -19.20 3.76
N THR A 472 33.89 -19.51 4.90
CA THR A 472 35.18 -20.24 4.92
C THR A 472 35.16 -21.62 5.59
N SER A 473 34.00 -22.16 5.99
CA SER A 473 33.90 -23.58 6.35
C SER A 473 33.63 -24.44 5.11
N VAL A 474 34.58 -24.46 4.17
CA VAL A 474 34.65 -25.56 3.19
C VAL A 474 35.13 -26.77 3.96
N THR A 475 34.22 -27.72 4.19
CA THR A 475 34.49 -29.08 4.63
C THR A 475 35.67 -29.67 3.85
N THR A 476 36.76 -29.97 4.54
CA THR A 476 37.86 -30.77 4.02
C THR A 476 37.32 -32.15 3.58
N PRO A 477 37.61 -32.62 2.36
CA PRO A 477 37.25 -33.97 1.97
C PRO A 477 38.09 -34.96 2.77
N ILE A 478 37.42 -35.98 3.31
CA ILE A 478 38.07 -37.16 3.86
C ILE A 478 38.85 -37.81 2.71
N LYS A 479 40.17 -37.87 2.83
CA LYS A 479 41.08 -38.51 1.88
C LYS A 479 41.11 -40.04 2.09
N PRO A 480 41.48 -40.81 1.05
CA PRO A 480 40.87 -42.09 0.69
C PRO A 480 41.18 -43.26 1.63
#